data_AF-W9G318-F1
#
_entry.id   AF-W9G318-F1
#
_cell.length_a   1.000
_cell.length_b   1.000
_cell.length_c   1.000
_cell.angle_alpha   90.00
_cell.angle_beta   90.00
_cell.angle_gamma   90.00
#
_symmetry.space_group_name_H-M   'P 1'
#
loop_
_entity.id
_entity.type
_entity.pdbx_description
1 polymer ?
#
loop_
_entity_poly.entity_id
_entity_poly.type
_entity_poly.pdbx_seq_one_letter_code
_entity_poly.pdbx_strand_id
1 'polypeptide(L)'
;MSTDPRQERTLGQLVASASQDISTLVRGEIALAKAEVSVQLKKAGAGGGLLAGAAVVAFYSVYFLFTTIVEGLVALGLWRWLSYLIVTVFMLLVAALLAWLGARKMKTVQPVPEKAIANAEGTVEALKAAVAAPGTMPPAPRPPWDRPASTTTADVTGAAAGPSGTAGAPGPATSTPHDPSRGA
;
A
#
# COMPACT_ATOMS: atom_id res chain seq x y z
N MET A 1 49.60 45.12 17.08
CA MET A 1 48.96 45.25 15.76
C MET A 1 48.83 43.85 15.20
N SER A 2 47.71 43.19 15.49
CA SER A 2 47.43 41.81 15.06
C SER A 2 46.03 41.83 14.46
N THR A 3 45.98 41.82 13.13
CA THR A 3 44.76 41.76 12.33
C THR A 3 44.15 40.37 12.48
N ASP A 4 42.97 40.26 13.11
CA ASP A 4 42.18 39.02 13.16
C ASP A 4 41.29 38.97 11.91
N PRO A 5 41.53 38.07 10.94
CA PRO A 5 40.77 37.99 9.69
C PRO A 5 39.35 37.39 9.86
N ARG A 6 38.83 37.29 11.09
CA ARG A 6 37.55 36.63 11.42
C ARG A 6 36.30 37.51 11.31
N GLN A 7 36.44 38.76 10.87
CA GLN A 7 35.35 39.72 10.69
C GLN A 7 35.32 40.06 9.18
N GLU A 8 34.37 39.66 8.34
CA GLU A 8 32.97 39.32 8.51
C GLU A 8 32.63 38.25 7.45
N ARG A 9 32.25 37.03 7.84
CA ARG A 9 31.66 36.11 6.86
C ARG A 9 30.39 36.78 6.34
N THR A 10 30.35 37.07 5.05
CA THR A 10 29.17 37.69 4.44
C THR A 10 27.97 36.76 4.61
N LEU A 11 26.76 37.31 4.71
CA LEU A 11 25.52 36.51 4.82
C LEU A 11 25.42 35.46 3.69
N GLY A 12 25.95 35.78 2.50
CA GLY A 12 26.07 34.85 1.38
C GLY A 12 27.00 33.65 1.66
N GLN A 13 28.12 33.85 2.37
CA GLN A 13 29.02 32.76 2.75
C GLN A 13 28.44 31.87 3.86
N LEU A 14 27.63 32.42 4.76
CA LEU A 14 26.92 31.66 5.79
C LEU A 14 25.83 30.77 5.19
N VAL A 15 25.01 31.33 4.30
CA VAL A 15 24.00 30.56 3.56
C VAL A 15 24.66 29.49 2.69
N ALA A 16 25.74 29.82 1.97
CA ALA A 16 26.46 28.86 1.15
C ALA A 16 27.05 27.70 2.00
N SER A 17 27.61 27.99 3.18
CA SER A 17 28.14 26.96 4.08
C SER A 17 27.02 26.08 4.65
N ALA A 18 25.91 26.67 5.10
CA ALA A 18 24.77 25.92 5.61
C ALA A 18 24.12 25.04 4.52
N SER A 19 23.99 25.54 3.28
CA SER A 19 23.52 24.74 2.14
C SER A 19 24.45 23.56 1.83
N GLN A 20 25.76 23.74 2.02
CA GLN A 20 26.75 22.69 1.81
C GLN A 20 26.72 21.62 2.91
N ASP A 21 26.48 22.01 4.17
CA ASP A 21 26.31 21.08 5.28
C ASP A 21 25.04 20.25 5.12
N ILE A 22 23.92 20.89 4.76
CA ILE A 22 22.67 20.19 4.45
C ILE A 22 22.86 19.22 3.29
N SER A 23 23.54 19.64 2.22
CA SER A 23 23.86 18.76 1.08
C SER A 23 24.70 17.56 1.49
N THR A 24 25.60 17.73 2.46
CA THR A 24 26.45 16.67 2.99
C THR A 24 25.64 15.67 3.83
N LEU A 25 24.73 16.16 4.69
CA LEU A 25 23.82 15.32 5.48
C LEU A 25 22.90 14.48 4.57
N VAL A 26 22.24 15.14 3.61
CA VAL A 26 21.33 14.47 2.66
C VAL A 26 22.07 13.41 1.85
N ARG A 27 23.29 13.71 1.39
CA ARG A 27 24.11 12.74 0.67
C ARG A 27 24.56 11.58 1.56
N GLY A 28 24.79 11.83 2.85
CA GLY A 28 25.07 10.82 3.86
C GLY A 28 23.89 9.86 4.08
N GLU A 29 22.68 10.38 4.27
CA GLU A 29 21.48 9.56 4.41
C GLU A 29 21.19 8.73 3.15
N ILE A 30 21.35 9.33 1.97
CA ILE A 30 21.20 8.60 0.69
C ILE A 30 22.27 7.50 0.57
N ALA A 31 23.52 7.78 0.94
CA ALA A 31 24.59 6.79 0.87
C ALA A 31 24.32 5.61 1.83
N LEU A 32 23.83 5.90 3.03
CA LEU A 32 23.45 4.90 4.02
C LEU A 32 22.26 4.06 3.55
N ALA A 33 21.18 4.72 3.11
CA ALA A 33 20.00 4.05 2.58
C ALA A 33 20.35 3.17 1.37
N LYS A 34 21.21 3.67 0.47
CA LYS A 34 21.72 2.90 -0.67
C LYS A 34 22.54 1.69 -0.20
N ALA A 35 23.38 1.83 0.82
CA ALA A 35 24.14 0.72 1.37
C ALA A 35 23.21 -0.35 1.96
N GLU A 36 22.24 0.04 2.77
CA GLU A 36 21.28 -0.88 3.38
C GLU A 36 20.41 -1.57 2.33
N VAL A 37 19.83 -0.83 1.39
CA VAL A 37 19.07 -1.39 0.26
C VAL A 37 19.95 -2.34 -0.56
N SER A 38 21.21 -2.00 -0.83
CA SER A 38 22.10 -2.88 -1.61
C SER A 38 22.38 -4.20 -0.89
N VAL A 39 22.51 -4.20 0.44
CA VAL A 39 22.70 -5.41 1.24
C VAL A 39 21.41 -6.24 1.24
N GLN A 40 20.25 -5.60 1.42
CA GLN A 40 18.96 -6.26 1.34
C GLN A 40 18.72 -6.88 -0.05
N LEU A 41 19.07 -6.16 -1.12
CA LEU A 41 18.90 -6.62 -2.49
C LEU A 41 19.81 -7.80 -2.82
N LYS A 42 21.04 -7.83 -2.30
CA LYS A 42 21.95 -8.99 -2.44
C LYS A 42 21.40 -10.21 -1.72
N LYS A 43 20.91 -10.04 -0.48
CA LYS A 43 20.30 -11.14 0.29
C LYS A 43 19.02 -11.66 -0.38
N ALA A 44 18.15 -10.74 -0.81
CA ALA A 44 16.95 -11.06 -1.57
C ALA A 44 17.27 -11.72 -2.91
N GLY A 45 18.31 -11.26 -3.61
CA GLY A 45 18.77 -11.83 -4.88
C GLY A 45 19.34 -13.23 -4.72
N ALA A 46 20.13 -13.47 -3.67
CA ALA A 46 20.63 -14.82 -3.36
C ALA A 46 19.49 -15.78 -3.01
N GLY A 47 18.56 -15.36 -2.14
CA GLY A 47 17.38 -16.15 -1.79
C GLY A 47 16.47 -16.40 -3.00
N GLY A 48 16.19 -15.36 -3.79
CA GLY A 48 15.40 -15.43 -5.01
C GLY A 48 16.03 -16.34 -6.07
N GLY A 49 17.37 -16.30 -6.22
CA GLY A 49 18.12 -17.20 -7.10
C GLY A 49 18.01 -18.66 -6.66
N LEU A 50 18.14 -18.94 -5.37
CA LEU A 50 17.96 -20.29 -4.82
C LEU A 50 16.52 -20.79 -5.01
N LEU A 51 15.51 -19.95 -4.77
CA LEU A 51 14.11 -20.34 -5.02
C LEU A 51 13.82 -20.55 -6.50
N ALA A 52 14.37 -19.72 -7.39
CA ALA A 52 14.26 -19.93 -8.83
C ALA A 52 14.92 -21.26 -9.24
N GLY A 53 16.13 -21.54 -8.74
CA GLY A 53 16.81 -22.81 -8.94
C GLY A 53 16.00 -24.01 -8.42
N ALA A 54 15.46 -23.91 -7.21
CA ALA A 54 14.59 -24.93 -6.63
C ALA A 54 13.32 -25.15 -7.46
N ALA A 55 12.71 -24.09 -7.99
CA ALA A 55 11.54 -24.20 -8.87
C ALA A 55 11.87 -24.93 -10.17
N VAL A 56 13.03 -24.65 -10.79
CA VAL A 56 13.51 -25.37 -11.98
C VAL A 56 13.75 -26.84 -11.67
N VAL A 57 14.45 -27.16 -10.58
CA VAL A 57 14.71 -28.54 -10.16
C VAL A 57 13.41 -29.28 -9.87
N ALA A 58 12.48 -28.65 -9.14
CA ALA A 58 11.16 -29.22 -8.86
C ALA A 58 10.37 -29.47 -10.14
N PHE A 59 10.37 -28.52 -11.08
CA PHE A 59 9.71 -28.67 -12.38
C PHE A 59 10.25 -29.87 -13.17
N TYR A 60 11.58 -30.02 -13.28
CA TYR A 60 12.16 -31.19 -13.94
C TYR A 60 11.91 -32.50 -13.18
N SER A 61 11.88 -32.45 -11.84
CA SER A 61 11.61 -33.63 -11.00
C SER A 61 10.20 -34.20 -11.21
N VAL A 62 9.22 -33.36 -11.59
CA VAL A 62 7.86 -33.82 -11.93
C VAL A 62 7.87 -34.81 -13.10
N TYR A 63 8.72 -34.61 -14.11
CA TYR A 63 8.87 -35.55 -15.23
C TYR A 63 9.38 -36.93 -14.76
N PHE A 64 10.40 -36.94 -13.89
CA PHE A 64 10.92 -38.17 -13.30
C PHE A 64 9.88 -38.84 -12.40
N LEU A 65 9.12 -38.07 -11.62
CA LEU A 65 8.05 -38.60 -10.77
C LEU A 65 7.00 -39.37 -11.58
N PHE A 66 6.53 -38.80 -12.69
CA PHE A 66 5.57 -39.50 -13.55
C PHE A 66 6.16 -40.75 -14.21
N THR A 67 7.43 -40.71 -14.61
CA THR A 67 8.13 -41.89 -15.13
C THR A 67 8.21 -42.99 -14.07
N THR A 68 8.54 -42.65 -12.82
CA THR A 68 8.54 -43.58 -11.68
C THR A 68 7.17 -44.18 -11.44
N ILE A 69 6.09 -43.39 -11.54
CA ILE A 69 4.72 -43.90 -11.40
C ILE A 69 4.41 -44.90 -12.52
N VAL A 70 4.74 -44.57 -13.78
CA VAL A 70 4.51 -45.47 -14.92
C VAL A 70 5.25 -46.78 -14.73
N GLU A 71 6.55 -46.75 -14.43
CA GLU A 71 7.35 -47.95 -14.21
C GLU A 71 6.88 -48.74 -12.99
N GLY A 72 6.41 -48.06 -11.94
CA GLY A 72 5.76 -48.71 -10.79
C GLY A 72 4.48 -49.46 -11.19
N LEU A 73 3.64 -48.89 -12.06
CA LEU A 73 2.47 -49.58 -12.61
C LEU A 73 2.88 -50.79 -13.47
N VAL A 74 3.93 -50.64 -14.28
CA VAL A 74 4.48 -51.77 -15.06
C VAL A 74 4.97 -52.90 -14.15
N ALA A 75 5.63 -52.57 -13.05
CA ALA A 75 6.10 -53.54 -12.06
C ALA A 75 4.95 -54.30 -11.36
N LEU A 76 3.74 -53.72 -11.33
CA LEU A 76 2.52 -54.39 -10.85
C LEU A 76 1.90 -55.35 -11.89
N GLY A 77 2.56 -55.54 -13.04
CA GLY A 77 2.11 -56.44 -14.10
C GLY A 77 1.22 -55.77 -15.16
N LEU A 78 1.02 -54.45 -15.10
CA LEU A 78 0.32 -53.73 -16.17
C LEU A 78 1.19 -53.65 -17.43
N TRP A 79 0.51 -53.66 -18.58
CA TRP A 79 1.18 -53.46 -19.85
C TRP A 79 1.73 -52.04 -19.93
N ARG A 80 2.98 -51.89 -20.39
CA ARG A 80 3.68 -50.59 -20.40
C ARG A 80 2.88 -49.48 -21.06
N TRP A 81 2.27 -49.74 -22.21
CA TRP A 81 1.44 -48.74 -22.91
C TRP A 81 0.21 -48.32 -22.08
N LEU A 82 -0.40 -49.24 -21.33
CA LEU A 82 -1.57 -48.97 -20.50
C LEU A 82 -1.18 -48.16 -19.26
N SER A 83 -0.02 -48.41 -18.66
CA SER A 83 0.53 -47.61 -17.56
C SER A 83 0.72 -46.14 -17.98
N TYR A 84 1.32 -45.89 -19.15
CA TYR A 84 1.43 -44.53 -19.71
C TYR A 84 0.05 -43.90 -19.97
N LEU A 85 -0.91 -44.67 -20.49
CA LEU A 85 -2.26 -44.17 -20.76
C LEU A 85 -2.98 -43.74 -19.47
N ILE A 86 -2.90 -44.55 -18.41
CA ILE A 86 -3.52 -44.24 -17.11
C ILE A 86 -2.96 -42.94 -16.53
N VAL A 87 -1.63 -42.80 -16.51
CA VAL A 87 -0.97 -41.59 -16.00
C VAL A 87 -1.33 -40.37 -16.85
N THR A 88 -1.41 -40.53 -18.17
CA THR A 88 -1.82 -39.44 -19.09
C THR A 88 -3.24 -38.97 -18.81
N VAL A 89 -4.19 -39.89 -18.67
CA VAL A 89 -5.58 -39.56 -18.34
C VAL A 89 -5.66 -38.85 -16.98
N PHE A 90 -4.95 -39.35 -15.97
CA PHE A 90 -4.87 -38.70 -14.67
C PHE A 90 -4.34 -37.26 -14.77
N MET A 91 -3.27 -37.03 -15.53
CA MET A 91 -2.72 -35.68 -15.73
C MET A 91 -3.70 -34.75 -16.44
N LEU A 92 -4.43 -35.23 -17.46
CA LEU A 92 -5.44 -34.43 -18.15
C LEU A 92 -6.58 -34.02 -17.19
N LEU A 93 -7.00 -34.92 -16.29
CA LEU A 93 -8.01 -34.59 -15.27
C LEU A 93 -7.51 -33.51 -14.30
N VAL A 94 -6.28 -33.63 -13.81
CA VAL A 94 -5.65 -32.62 -12.95
C VAL A 94 -5.51 -31.29 -13.69
N ALA A 95 -5.05 -31.30 -14.94
CA ALA A 95 -4.90 -30.10 -15.77
C ALA A 95 -6.25 -29.42 -16.03
N ALA A 96 -7.30 -30.19 -16.36
CA ALA A 96 -8.64 -29.67 -16.55
C ALA A 96 -9.18 -29.03 -15.25
N LEU A 97 -8.96 -29.68 -14.10
CA LEU A 97 -9.35 -29.14 -12.80
C LEU A 97 -8.61 -27.82 -12.50
N LEU A 98 -7.29 -27.79 -12.65
CA LEU A 98 -6.49 -26.58 -12.42
C LEU A 98 -6.87 -25.44 -13.38
N ALA A 99 -7.08 -25.74 -14.66
CA ALA A 99 -7.55 -24.77 -15.64
C ALA A 99 -8.94 -24.22 -15.27
N TRP A 100 -9.83 -25.08 -14.79
CA TRP A 100 -11.16 -24.67 -14.33
C TRP A 100 -11.11 -23.79 -13.08
N LEU A 101 -10.31 -24.15 -12.06
CA LEU A 101 -10.10 -23.31 -10.88
C LEU A 101 -9.45 -21.97 -11.25
N GLY A 102 -8.44 -21.99 -12.12
CA GLY A 102 -7.77 -20.79 -12.63
C GLY A 102 -8.74 -19.87 -13.37
N ALA A 103 -9.53 -20.43 -14.28
CA ALA A 103 -10.57 -19.69 -15.00
C ALA A 103 -11.62 -19.08 -14.07
N ARG A 104 -12.02 -19.81 -13.01
CA ARG A 104 -12.92 -19.27 -11.99
C ARG A 104 -12.30 -18.10 -11.22
N LYS A 105 -11.03 -18.20 -10.83
CA LYS A 105 -10.32 -17.14 -10.13
C LYS A 105 -10.13 -15.89 -11.00
N MET A 106 -9.78 -16.07 -12.28
CA MET A 106 -9.65 -14.96 -13.22
C MET A 106 -10.95 -14.19 -13.44
N LYS A 107 -12.11 -14.88 -13.42
CA LYS A 107 -13.44 -14.23 -13.53
C LYS A 107 -13.76 -13.31 -12.34
N THR A 108 -13.09 -13.45 -11.21
CA THR A 108 -13.30 -12.61 -10.02
C THR A 108 -12.35 -11.40 -9.99
N VAL A 109 -11.31 -11.39 -10.82
CA VAL A 109 -10.37 -10.26 -10.89
C VAL A 109 -10.95 -9.22 -11.83
N GLN A 110 -11.35 -8.06 -11.29
CA GLN A 110 -11.71 -6.91 -12.12
C GLN A 110 -10.46 -6.48 -12.91
N PRO A 111 -10.49 -6.52 -14.25
CA PRO A 111 -9.29 -6.38 -15.09
C PRO A 111 -8.68 -4.97 -15.07
N VAL A 112 -9.37 -3.99 -14.50
CA VAL A 112 -8.91 -2.61 -14.45
C VAL A 112 -9.07 -2.09 -13.01
N PRO A 113 -7.98 -1.69 -12.33
CA PRO A 113 -8.07 -1.00 -11.06
C PRO A 113 -8.52 0.44 -11.32
N GLU A 114 -9.82 0.63 -11.58
CA GLU A 114 -10.44 1.93 -11.89
C GLU A 114 -10.03 3.01 -10.88
N LYS A 115 -9.97 2.65 -9.60
CA LYS A 115 -9.51 3.53 -8.52
C LYS A 115 -8.03 3.93 -8.66
N ALA A 116 -7.16 3.03 -9.09
CA ALA A 116 -5.74 3.34 -9.26
C ALA A 116 -5.52 4.25 -10.47
N ILE A 117 -6.28 4.05 -11.55
CA ILE A 117 -6.25 4.90 -12.74
C ILE A 117 -6.78 6.30 -12.40
N ALA A 118 -7.94 6.40 -11.74
CA ALA A 118 -8.51 7.69 -11.32
C ALA A 118 -7.57 8.49 -10.39
N ASN A 119 -6.88 7.81 -9.47
CA ASN A 119 -5.88 8.46 -8.61
C ASN A 119 -4.63 8.92 -9.39
N ALA A 120 -4.18 8.13 -10.37
CA ALA A 120 -3.06 8.52 -11.22
C ALA A 120 -3.41 9.73 -12.10
N GLU A 121 -4.62 9.76 -12.67
CA GLU A 121 -5.13 10.88 -13.46
C GLU A 121 -5.23 12.16 -12.61
N GLY A 122 -5.81 12.07 -11.41
CA GLY A 122 -5.90 13.22 -10.49
C GLY A 122 -4.53 13.74 -10.02
N THR A 123 -3.54 12.86 -9.88
CA THR A 123 -2.16 13.26 -9.54
C THR A 123 -1.50 13.99 -10.72
N VAL A 124 -1.70 13.50 -11.94
CA VAL A 124 -1.19 14.14 -13.17
C VAL A 124 -1.86 15.49 -13.39
N GLU A 125 -3.16 15.59 -13.12
CA GLU A 125 -3.91 16.84 -13.24
C GLU A 125 -3.47 17.86 -12.19
N ALA A 126 -3.26 17.45 -10.93
CA ALA A 126 -2.69 18.30 -9.89
C ALA A 126 -1.26 18.78 -10.23
N LEU A 127 -0.43 17.91 -10.81
CA LEU A 127 0.91 18.26 -11.30
C LEU A 127 0.87 19.24 -12.47
N LYS A 128 -0.04 19.05 -13.44
CA LYS A 128 -0.24 19.97 -14.56
C LYS A 128 -0.76 21.32 -14.08
N ALA A 129 -1.69 21.35 -13.13
CA ALA A 129 -2.20 22.57 -12.53
C ALA A 129 -1.09 23.33 -11.77
N ALA A 130 -0.24 22.62 -11.03
CA ALA A 130 0.91 23.22 -10.33
C ALA A 130 1.97 23.79 -11.30
N VAL A 131 2.15 23.16 -12.47
CA VAL A 131 3.05 23.65 -13.54
C VAL A 131 2.45 24.80 -14.35
N ALA A 132 1.13 24.79 -14.58
CA ALA A 132 0.42 25.81 -15.36
C ALA A 132 0.16 27.10 -14.57
N ALA A 133 0.03 27.00 -13.24
CA ALA A 133 -0.12 28.14 -12.35
C ALA A 133 0.98 28.15 -11.27
N PRO A 134 2.25 28.41 -11.64
CA PRO A 134 3.33 28.55 -10.68
C PRO A 134 3.08 29.82 -9.84
N GLY A 135 2.41 29.67 -8.70
CA GLY A 135 2.16 30.75 -7.74
C GLY A 135 0.80 30.77 -7.05
N THR A 136 -0.16 29.89 -7.39
CA THR A 136 -1.50 29.90 -6.78
C THR A 136 -1.73 28.84 -5.71
N MET A 137 -0.67 28.22 -5.17
CA MET A 137 -0.83 27.33 -4.01
C MET A 137 -1.51 28.10 -2.89
N PRO A 138 -2.73 27.70 -2.46
CA PRO A 138 -3.35 28.29 -1.28
C PRO A 138 -2.32 28.20 -0.14
N PRO A 139 -2.08 29.28 0.61
CA PRO A 139 -1.10 29.24 1.68
C PRO A 139 -1.42 28.05 2.58
N ALA A 140 -0.39 27.26 2.92
CA ALA A 140 -0.54 26.13 3.82
C ALA A 140 -1.33 26.58 5.06
N PRO A 141 -2.29 25.78 5.56
CA PRO A 141 -3.05 26.14 6.74
C PRO A 141 -2.10 26.64 7.83
N ARG A 142 -2.34 27.86 8.32
CA ARG A 142 -1.43 28.46 9.31
C ARG A 142 -1.29 27.47 10.47
N PRO A 143 -0.06 27.16 10.86
CA PRO A 143 0.11 26.17 11.89
C PRO A 143 -0.53 26.68 13.20
N PRO A 144 -0.95 25.77 14.09
CA PRO A 144 -1.68 26.14 15.31
C PRO A 144 -1.00 27.19 16.19
N TRP A 145 0.32 27.32 16.09
CA TRP A 145 1.14 28.26 16.85
C TRP A 145 1.15 29.70 16.30
N ASP A 146 0.61 29.96 15.12
CA ASP A 146 0.51 31.30 14.51
C ASP A 146 -0.86 31.97 14.74
N ARG A 147 -1.72 31.37 15.56
CA ARG A 147 -3.00 31.98 15.94
C ARG A 147 -2.75 33.01 17.05
N PRO A 148 -3.23 34.27 16.94
CA PRO A 148 -3.17 35.18 18.07
C PRO A 148 -3.94 34.53 19.23
N ALA A 149 -3.28 34.41 20.39
CA ALA A 149 -3.95 33.97 21.61
C ALA A 149 -5.21 34.82 21.77
N SER A 150 -6.37 34.18 21.86
CA SER A 150 -7.65 34.85 21.99
C SER A 150 -7.56 35.89 23.09
N THR A 151 -7.50 37.17 22.73
CA THR A 151 -7.76 38.26 23.66
C THR A 151 -9.24 38.11 24.00
N THR A 152 -9.51 37.49 25.14
CA THR A 152 -10.79 37.62 25.83
C THR A 152 -10.94 39.09 26.19
N THR A 153 -11.41 39.88 25.24
CA THR A 153 -11.92 41.22 25.51
C THR A 153 -13.23 41.01 26.24
N ALA A 154 -13.14 41.06 27.57
CA ALA A 154 -14.27 41.25 28.44
C ALA A 154 -15.03 42.50 28.00
N ASP A 155 -16.16 42.32 27.33
CA ASP A 155 -17.20 43.34 27.28
C ASP A 155 -18.14 43.10 28.47
N VAL A 156 -17.80 43.80 29.56
CA VAL A 156 -18.70 44.06 30.67
C VAL A 156 -19.39 45.37 30.34
N THR A 157 -20.62 45.35 29.81
CA THR A 157 -21.67 46.32 30.14
C THR A 157 -23.03 45.71 29.79
N GLY A 158 -23.93 45.65 30.77
CA GLY A 158 -25.12 44.79 30.75
C GLY A 158 -26.35 45.33 30.03
N ALA A 159 -27.39 44.48 29.98
CA ALA A 159 -28.80 44.87 30.10
C ALA A 159 -29.68 43.62 30.26
N ALA A 160 -30.59 43.68 31.22
CA ALA A 160 -31.50 42.63 31.66
C ALA A 160 -32.79 42.53 30.83
N ALA A 161 -33.41 41.33 30.83
CA ALA A 161 -34.85 41.00 30.73
C ALA A 161 -34.98 39.60 30.09
N GLY A 162 -35.69 38.58 30.57
CA GLY A 162 -36.56 38.30 31.71
C GLY A 162 -37.04 36.82 31.58
N PRO A 163 -37.65 36.18 32.60
CA PRO A 163 -37.98 34.75 32.57
C PRO A 163 -39.49 34.47 32.38
N SER A 164 -39.84 33.55 31.48
CA SER A 164 -41.17 32.89 31.48
C SER A 164 -41.24 31.72 30.48
N GLY A 165 -41.80 30.59 30.91
CA GLY A 165 -42.32 29.57 29.98
C GLY A 165 -42.15 28.09 30.36
N THR A 166 -42.70 27.67 31.49
CA THR A 166 -43.08 26.27 31.79
C THR A 166 -44.15 25.74 30.82
N ALA A 167 -44.02 24.49 30.34
CA ALA A 167 -45.06 23.44 30.37
C ALA A 167 -44.84 22.32 29.32
N GLY A 168 -45.05 21.06 29.73
CA GLY A 168 -45.67 20.05 28.84
C GLY A 168 -44.89 18.78 28.53
N ALA A 169 -44.78 17.85 29.49
CA ALA A 169 -44.94 16.41 29.21
C ALA A 169 -46.48 16.11 29.30
N PRO A 170 -47.08 15.00 28.76
CA PRO A 170 -46.53 13.64 28.76
C PRO A 170 -46.93 12.69 27.58
N GLY A 171 -46.28 11.52 27.53
CA GLY A 171 -47.00 10.23 27.45
C GLY A 171 -47.06 9.45 26.12
N PRO A 172 -47.32 8.13 26.18
CA PRO A 172 -46.82 7.11 25.25
C PRO A 172 -47.95 6.42 24.43
N ALA A 173 -47.59 5.63 23.40
CA ALA A 173 -48.24 4.36 22.99
C ALA A 173 -47.75 3.89 21.59
N THR A 174 -47.15 2.69 21.49
CA THR A 174 -47.69 1.44 20.86
C THR A 174 -47.90 1.51 19.32
N SER A 175 -47.54 0.55 18.47
CA SER A 175 -47.85 -0.88 18.54
C SER A 175 -47.37 -1.66 17.28
N THR A 176 -47.13 -2.97 17.48
CA THR A 176 -47.44 -4.13 16.58
C THR A 176 -46.53 -4.52 15.37
N PRO A 177 -46.55 -5.80 14.92
CA PRO A 177 -45.37 -6.69 14.91
C PRO A 177 -45.16 -7.42 13.56
N HIS A 178 -44.12 -8.26 13.44
CA HIS A 178 -44.08 -9.29 12.40
C HIS A 178 -43.32 -10.55 12.87
N ASP A 179 -44.06 -11.65 12.97
CA ASP A 179 -43.61 -13.05 13.10
C ASP A 179 -43.48 -13.63 11.68
N PRO A 180 -42.43 -14.42 11.36
CA PRO A 180 -42.76 -15.78 10.93
C PRO A 180 -41.71 -16.83 11.34
N SER A 181 -42.19 -17.85 12.07
CA SER A 181 -41.94 -19.28 11.80
C SER A 181 -40.50 -19.72 11.48
N ARG A 182 -39.73 -20.03 12.54
CA ARG A 182 -38.66 -21.05 12.49
C ARG A 182 -39.18 -22.35 13.11
N GLY A 183 -39.54 -23.28 12.24
CA GLY A 183 -39.78 -24.68 12.59
C GLY A 183 -38.74 -25.57 11.93
N ALA A 184 -38.31 -26.56 12.73
CA ALA A 184 -37.66 -27.84 12.40
C ALA A 184 -36.29 -27.81 11.72
#